data_AF-A0A2N9QRH9-F1
#
_entry.id   AF-A0A2N9QRH9-F1
#
_cell.length_a   1.000
_cell.length_b   1.000
_cell.length_c   1.000
_cell.angle_alpha   90.00
_cell.angle_beta   90.00
_cell.angle_gamma   90.00
#
_symmetry.space_group_name_H-M   'P 1'
#
loop_
_entity.id
_entity.type
_entity.pdbx_description
1 polymer ?
#
loop_
_entity_poly.entity_id
_entity_poly.type
_entity_poly.pdbx_seq_one_letter_code
_entity_poly.pdbx_strand_id
1 'polypeptide(L)'
;MTARIDKRLEAYLKTCFPDRSKGIRAVYKPGSWQSNRYLQVPTILTDDRYLHYEYCGGFVELHLEGKYQTASFASFARRLREKTSDDSRLTWHSWQGSKAYRCRINSPTGDWGQLRESMREIMAIFDPIINEINKQGEMEEKNEPYQGDSTFEEEGLDKESVCLASACLGKLFNNKLVIPDYQRNYCWQDKQVYDLWNSLKEIPNDGNSSYHLGTIILQKREDGTYAVIDGQQRLVTLSLIVRQLGYRGDIPLLSQKFLSQQSRKHIANARYLIDHLVETDRDISLCQRIIKRLEFTVLILKESKLDLAYTFFSNENSKGVPLSDYDLLKAHHLRYISSEEQAEHLAGRWNRMIENDYPLLEQTAARYLLPLRKWMRKQNYDPNRRLCVKDEFSTAPTLAALPPFGESFHFYEKIQGGTHFFVFMDTFTSRAKSFGSLRAVKALRRQLQAESHWKFAEVIEALLFGYYLKFGEQYLPEALYSIASNIAQSRYATKRALTYKIRQSANDSEIIMMIDQASSPTFFLAECLLNIKNWGQNLEGRGIARRFHDQLQRLFRELKNDFTEPTIIAKINHE
;
A
#
# COMPACT_ATOMS: atom_id res chain seq x y z
N MET A 1 -8.06 64.55 16.15
CA MET A 1 -7.40 65.00 14.90
C MET A 1 -6.50 63.87 14.43
N THR A 2 -6.38 63.61 13.13
CA THR A 2 -5.44 62.62 12.57
C THR A 2 -4.24 63.33 11.97
N ALA A 3 -3.05 62.71 12.02
CA ALA A 3 -1.86 63.30 11.41
C ALA A 3 -2.07 63.53 9.90
N ARG A 4 -1.98 64.79 9.46
CA ARG A 4 -2.15 65.14 8.05
C ARG A 4 -0.99 64.58 7.22
N ILE A 5 -1.30 63.93 6.09
CA ILE A 5 -0.27 63.36 5.20
C ILE A 5 0.16 64.44 4.22
N ASP A 6 1.39 64.92 4.39
CA ASP A 6 2.04 65.91 3.55
C ASP A 6 3.58 65.72 3.52
N LYS A 7 4.28 66.58 2.77
CA LYS A 7 5.74 66.55 2.64
C LYS A 7 6.48 66.70 3.98
N ARG A 8 5.89 67.39 4.97
CA ARG A 8 6.53 67.60 6.28
C ARG A 8 6.46 66.33 7.11
N LEU A 9 5.32 65.63 7.08
CA LEU A 9 5.20 64.32 7.74
C LEU A 9 6.15 63.29 7.12
N GLU A 10 6.28 63.27 5.78
CA GLU A 10 7.24 62.38 5.11
C GLU A 10 8.68 62.66 5.56
N ALA A 11 9.09 63.93 5.61
CA ALA A 11 10.41 64.31 6.10
C ALA A 11 10.61 63.94 7.58
N TYR A 12 9.60 64.11 8.42
CA TYR A 12 9.63 63.73 9.83
C TYR A 12 9.79 62.21 10.03
N LEU A 13 9.08 61.38 9.28
CA LEU A 13 9.24 59.92 9.40
C LEU A 13 10.60 59.45 8.87
N LYS A 14 11.15 60.11 7.84
CA LYS A 14 12.52 59.87 7.36
C LYS A 14 13.58 60.16 8.41
N THR A 15 13.38 61.14 9.29
CA THR A 15 14.30 61.39 10.41
C THR A 15 14.08 60.41 11.57
N CYS A 16 12.84 59.93 11.78
CA CYS A 16 12.53 58.97 12.83
C CYS A 16 13.02 57.53 12.52
N PHE A 17 13.12 57.16 11.24
CA PHE A 17 13.50 55.83 10.77
C PHE A 17 14.60 55.93 9.69
N PRO A 18 15.84 56.30 10.09
CA PRO A 18 16.92 56.57 9.14
C PRO A 18 17.34 55.33 8.31
N ASP A 19 17.24 54.14 8.91
CA ASP A 19 17.49 52.82 8.29
C ASP A 19 16.55 52.52 7.11
N ARG A 20 15.36 53.12 7.11
CA ARG A 20 14.31 52.90 6.07
C ARG A 20 14.06 54.12 5.20
N SER A 21 14.76 55.21 5.48
CA SER A 21 14.53 56.54 4.90
C SER A 21 14.48 56.55 3.36
N LYS A 22 15.27 55.71 2.68
CA LYS A 22 15.30 55.59 1.22
C LYS A 22 14.00 55.05 0.62
N GLY A 23 13.27 54.21 1.35
CA GLY A 23 12.03 53.58 0.88
C GLY A 23 10.75 54.26 1.39
N ILE A 24 10.84 55.23 2.31
CA ILE A 24 9.67 55.97 2.78
C ILE A 24 9.15 56.89 1.68
N ARG A 25 7.86 56.72 1.34
CA ARG A 25 7.19 57.48 0.30
C ARG A 25 5.78 57.85 0.72
N ALA A 26 5.43 59.12 0.57
CA ALA A 26 4.05 59.58 0.75
C ALA A 26 3.41 59.89 -0.60
N VAL A 27 2.12 59.56 -0.74
CA VAL A 27 1.30 59.92 -1.90
C VAL A 27 0.29 60.97 -1.46
N TYR A 28 0.55 62.23 -1.84
CA TYR A 28 -0.25 63.39 -1.46
C TYR A 28 -0.47 64.33 -2.66
N LYS A 29 -1.46 64.05 -3.50
CA LYS A 29 -1.80 64.96 -4.61
C LYS A 29 -2.35 66.29 -4.07
N PRO A 30 -1.88 67.47 -4.55
CA PRO A 30 -2.49 68.76 -4.19
C PRO A 30 -4.00 68.74 -4.44
N GLY A 31 -4.80 69.26 -3.51
CA GLY A 31 -6.27 69.25 -3.60
C GLY A 31 -6.97 67.92 -3.27
N SER A 32 -6.24 66.83 -3.03
CA SER A 32 -6.85 65.55 -2.61
C SER A 32 -7.31 65.56 -1.15
N TRP A 33 -8.45 64.92 -0.89
CA TRP A 33 -8.93 64.58 0.44
C TRP A 33 -7.93 63.71 1.19
N GLN A 34 -7.83 63.88 2.52
CA GLN A 34 -6.93 63.10 3.38
C GLN A 34 -7.18 61.58 3.27
N SER A 35 -8.43 61.17 2.99
CA SER A 35 -8.81 59.77 2.75
C SER A 35 -8.17 59.13 1.51
N ASN A 36 -7.67 59.93 0.56
CA ASN A 36 -7.00 59.46 -0.66
C ASN A 36 -5.47 59.57 -0.57
N ARG A 37 -4.93 59.83 0.63
CA ARG A 37 -3.50 59.95 0.87
C ARG A 37 -3.04 58.79 1.73
N TYR A 38 -1.86 58.29 1.43
CA TYR A 38 -1.22 57.23 2.20
C TYR A 38 0.29 57.46 2.25
N LEU A 39 0.94 56.86 3.25
CA LEU A 39 2.38 56.92 3.43
C LEU A 39 2.90 55.53 3.71
N GLN A 40 3.85 55.08 2.89
CA GLN A 40 4.44 53.75 2.99
C GLN A 40 5.81 53.82 3.65
N VAL A 41 6.08 52.85 4.53
CA VAL A 41 7.36 52.61 5.19
C VAL A 41 7.76 51.16 4.95
N PRO A 42 8.97 50.87 4.46
CA PRO A 42 9.44 49.50 4.26
C PRO A 42 9.43 48.66 5.54
N THR A 43 9.31 47.34 5.39
CA THR A 43 9.65 46.39 6.45
C THR A 43 11.17 46.24 6.58
N ILE A 44 11.64 45.34 7.44
CA ILE A 44 13.06 44.97 7.52
C ILE A 44 13.63 44.43 6.19
N LEU A 45 12.78 44.01 5.26
CA LEU A 45 13.15 43.68 3.88
C LEU A 45 13.07 44.95 3.01
N THR A 46 14.06 45.84 3.13
CA THR A 46 14.00 47.19 2.56
C THR A 46 13.87 47.26 1.04
N ASP A 47 14.27 46.21 0.32
CA ASP A 47 14.16 46.11 -1.14
C ASP A 47 12.80 45.55 -1.62
N ASP A 48 11.98 45.03 -0.69
CA ASP A 48 10.69 44.43 -1.00
C ASP A 48 9.55 45.46 -0.95
N ARG A 49 9.09 45.88 -2.13
CA ARG A 49 7.99 46.85 -2.26
C ARG A 49 6.62 46.26 -1.99
N TYR A 50 6.49 44.93 -2.01
CA TYR A 50 5.20 44.23 -1.85
C TYR A 50 4.87 43.89 -0.40
N LEU A 51 5.81 44.09 0.52
CA LEU A 51 5.61 43.92 1.96
C LEU A 51 6.06 45.19 2.70
N HIS A 52 5.10 46.01 3.09
CA HIS A 52 5.35 47.33 3.67
C HIS A 52 4.33 47.70 4.74
N TYR A 53 4.71 48.64 5.62
CA TYR A 53 3.78 49.32 6.51
C TYR A 53 3.18 50.53 5.81
N GLU A 54 1.92 50.82 6.06
CA GLU A 54 1.19 51.94 5.47
C GLU A 54 0.43 52.72 6.54
N TYR A 55 0.55 54.06 6.51
CA TYR A 55 -0.33 54.96 7.24
C TYR A 55 -1.41 55.47 6.28
N CYS A 56 -2.64 55.03 6.50
CA CYS A 56 -3.79 55.39 5.68
C CYS A 56 -5.05 55.49 6.55
N GLY A 57 -5.93 56.46 6.27
CA GLY A 57 -7.22 56.58 6.95
C GLY A 57 -7.15 56.78 8.48
N GLY A 58 -6.00 57.20 9.03
CA GLY A 58 -5.79 57.34 10.47
C GLY A 58 -5.31 56.06 11.17
N PHE A 59 -4.92 55.03 10.43
CA PHE A 59 -4.44 53.76 10.98
C PHE A 59 -3.08 53.40 10.39
N VAL A 60 -2.31 52.64 11.15
CA VAL A 60 -1.08 51.99 10.68
C VAL A 60 -1.39 50.52 10.39
N GLU A 61 -1.06 50.07 9.19
CA GLU A 61 -1.38 48.74 8.69
C GLU A 61 -0.16 48.09 8.03
N LEU A 62 0.05 46.79 8.21
CA LEU A 62 0.96 45.96 7.41
C LEU A 62 0.21 45.47 6.16
N HIS A 63 0.80 45.65 4.99
CA HIS A 63 0.25 45.25 3.69
C HIS A 63 1.06 44.12 3.06
N LEU A 64 0.37 43.05 2.65
CA LEU A 64 0.90 41.95 1.85
C LEU A 64 0.32 42.03 0.44
N GLU A 65 1.12 42.52 -0.50
CA GLU A 65 0.71 42.79 -1.89
C GLU A 65 1.47 41.90 -2.89
N GLY A 66 1.07 41.98 -4.17
CA GLY A 66 1.76 41.31 -5.28
C GLY A 66 2.08 39.83 -5.02
N LYS A 67 3.38 39.49 -4.95
CA LYS A 67 3.85 38.11 -4.77
C LYS A 67 3.28 37.43 -3.51
N TYR A 68 3.01 38.19 -2.44
CA TYR A 68 2.48 37.64 -1.18
C TYR A 68 1.01 37.20 -1.25
N GLN A 69 0.31 37.53 -2.33
CA GLN A 69 -1.06 37.11 -2.59
C GLN A 69 -1.14 35.87 -3.49
N THR A 70 0.01 35.35 -3.95
CA THR A 70 0.11 34.16 -4.81
C THR A 70 0.17 32.86 -3.99
N ALA A 71 -0.06 31.71 -4.65
CA ALA A 71 0.05 30.40 -4.01
C ALA A 71 1.45 30.14 -3.41
N SER A 72 2.51 30.59 -4.09
CA SER A 72 3.90 30.38 -3.69
C SER A 72 4.26 31.05 -2.35
N PHE A 73 3.56 32.13 -1.97
CA PHE A 73 3.78 32.84 -0.71
C PHE A 73 2.61 32.67 0.28
N ALA A 74 1.68 31.76 0.00
CA ALA A 74 0.55 31.51 0.89
C ALA A 74 0.99 31.04 2.29
N SER A 75 2.10 30.29 2.37
CA SER A 75 2.72 29.86 3.63
C SER A 75 3.25 31.04 4.44
N PHE A 76 3.91 32.01 3.79
CA PHE A 76 4.44 33.22 4.43
C PHE A 76 3.31 34.01 5.11
N ALA A 77 2.24 34.31 4.37
CA ALA A 77 1.09 35.06 4.90
C ALA A 77 0.37 34.29 6.02
N ARG A 78 0.26 32.96 5.90
CA ARG A 78 -0.34 32.12 6.96
C ARG A 78 0.46 32.16 8.25
N ARG A 79 1.78 32.00 8.17
CA ARG A 79 2.67 32.01 9.33
C ARG A 79 2.67 33.34 10.07
N LEU A 80 2.61 34.45 9.33
CA LEU A 80 2.44 35.78 9.94
C LEU A 80 1.14 35.84 10.76
N ARG A 81 0.03 35.31 10.25
CA ARG A 81 -1.25 35.27 10.97
C ARG A 81 -1.19 34.37 12.20
N GLU A 82 -0.64 33.17 12.07
CA GLU A 82 -0.51 32.21 13.17
C GLU A 82 0.34 32.78 14.32
N LYS A 83 1.47 33.41 14.00
CA LYS A 83 2.35 34.01 15.03
C LYS A 83 1.80 35.29 15.65
N THR A 84 0.75 35.88 15.08
CA THR A 84 0.13 37.12 15.57
C THR A 84 -1.33 36.93 15.98
N SER A 85 -1.83 35.69 16.02
CA SER A 85 -3.25 35.41 16.30
C SER A 85 -3.68 35.83 17.70
N ASP A 86 -2.75 35.79 18.65
CA ASP A 86 -3.02 35.99 20.08
C ASP A 86 -2.72 37.44 20.53
N ASP A 87 -2.23 38.31 19.63
CA ASP A 87 -1.95 39.71 19.95
C ASP A 87 -3.22 40.55 19.81
N SER A 88 -3.82 40.89 20.95
CA SER A 88 -5.07 41.67 21.03
C SER A 88 -4.96 43.10 20.47
N ARG A 89 -3.74 43.59 20.21
CA ARG A 89 -3.52 44.91 19.58
C ARG A 89 -3.69 44.85 18.06
N LEU A 90 -3.72 43.67 17.47
CA LEU A 90 -3.73 43.48 16.02
C LEU A 90 -5.11 43.06 15.50
N THR A 91 -5.47 43.57 14.32
CA THR A 91 -6.72 43.19 13.63
C THR A 91 -6.43 42.85 12.18
N TRP A 92 -6.63 41.60 11.80
CA TRP A 92 -6.50 41.14 10.42
C TRP A 92 -7.77 41.42 9.62
N HIS A 93 -7.63 42.03 8.44
CA HIS A 93 -8.75 42.40 7.58
C HIS A 93 -8.84 41.50 6.35
N SER A 94 -10.02 40.93 6.10
CA SER A 94 -10.39 40.23 4.88
C SER A 94 -11.33 41.08 4.02
N TRP A 95 -11.39 40.81 2.71
CA TRP A 95 -12.34 41.46 1.80
C TRP A 95 -13.18 40.41 1.09
N GLN A 96 -14.50 40.40 1.29
CA GLN A 96 -15.48 39.51 0.64
C GLN A 96 -14.97 38.07 0.35
N GLY A 97 -14.58 37.33 1.40
CA GLY A 97 -14.16 35.92 1.29
C GLY A 97 -12.70 35.69 0.86
N SER A 98 -11.92 36.74 0.61
CA SER A 98 -10.47 36.63 0.36
C SER A 98 -9.65 36.42 1.65
N LYS A 99 -8.45 35.82 1.50
CA LYS A 99 -7.49 35.64 2.61
C LYS A 99 -7.09 37.01 3.19
N ALA A 100 -6.92 37.09 4.51
CA ALA A 100 -6.51 38.33 5.17
C ALA A 100 -5.04 38.67 4.85
N TYR A 101 -4.83 39.70 4.03
CA TYR A 101 -3.52 40.18 3.55
C TYR A 101 -3.15 41.56 4.12
N ARG A 102 -3.92 42.04 5.08
CA ARG A 102 -3.68 43.31 5.75
C ARG A 102 -3.92 43.18 7.24
N CYS A 103 -3.01 43.70 8.04
CA CYS A 103 -3.12 43.70 9.50
C CYS A 103 -2.99 45.12 10.04
N ARG A 104 -3.97 45.56 10.81
CA ARG A 104 -3.97 46.87 11.48
C ARG A 104 -3.47 46.73 12.91
N ILE A 105 -2.74 47.74 13.40
CA ILE A 105 -2.48 47.91 14.83
C ILE A 105 -3.47 48.92 15.44
N ASN A 106 -4.04 48.58 16.59
CA ASN A 106 -5.02 49.38 17.31
C ASN A 106 -4.36 50.40 18.25
N SER A 107 -3.52 51.27 17.70
CA SER A 107 -2.79 52.31 18.45
C SER A 107 -3.17 53.72 18.01
N PRO A 108 -3.11 54.74 18.89
CA PRO A 108 -3.44 56.12 18.55
C PRO A 108 -2.50 56.71 17.48
N THR A 109 -3.01 57.54 16.58
CA THR A 109 -2.22 58.24 15.53
C THR A 109 -2.60 59.72 15.41
N GLY A 110 -3.05 60.31 16.52
CA GLY A 110 -3.68 61.63 16.54
C GLY A 110 -2.73 62.81 16.33
N ASP A 111 -1.44 62.60 16.61
CA ASP A 111 -0.34 63.52 16.32
C ASP A 111 0.87 62.76 15.75
N TRP A 112 1.92 63.49 15.38
CA TRP A 112 3.12 62.91 14.78
C TRP A 112 3.89 61.99 15.74
N GLY A 113 3.87 62.28 17.04
CA GLY A 113 4.51 61.45 18.07
C GLY A 113 3.76 60.13 18.27
N GLN A 114 2.42 60.19 18.34
CA GLN A 114 1.57 59.01 18.40
C GLN A 114 1.70 58.12 17.15
N LEU A 115 1.72 58.72 15.95
CA LEU A 115 1.96 57.98 14.71
C LEU A 115 3.33 57.30 14.69
N ARG A 116 4.39 58.00 15.13
CA ARG A 116 5.73 57.42 15.24
C ARG A 116 5.74 56.21 16.16
N GLU A 117 5.06 56.29 17.30
CA GLU A 117 5.01 55.19 18.26
C GLU A 117 4.20 54.00 17.73
N SER A 118 3.05 54.26 17.12
CA SER A 118 2.25 53.22 16.46
C SER A 118 3.03 52.48 15.35
N MET A 119 3.85 53.20 14.57
CA MET A 119 4.77 52.61 13.59
C MET A 119 5.85 51.76 14.26
N ARG A 120 6.44 52.21 15.38
CA ARG A 120 7.42 51.44 16.14
C ARG A 120 6.82 50.15 16.71
N GLU A 121 5.61 50.22 17.23
CA GLU A 121 4.93 49.07 17.81
C GLU A 121 4.64 47.99 16.76
N ILE A 122 4.09 48.36 15.59
CA ILE A 122 3.83 47.38 14.53
C ILE A 122 5.13 46.78 13.96
N MET A 123 6.20 47.59 13.86
CA MET A 123 7.54 47.14 13.45
C MET A 123 8.13 46.15 14.47
N ALA A 124 8.04 46.45 15.77
CA ALA A 124 8.56 45.60 16.83
C ALA A 124 7.89 44.22 16.87
N ILE A 125 6.61 44.14 16.46
CA ILE A 125 5.89 42.86 16.36
C ILE A 125 6.29 42.11 15.09
N PHE A 126 6.22 42.79 13.93
CA PHE A 126 6.29 42.10 12.64
C PHE A 126 7.71 41.91 12.10
N ASP A 127 8.65 42.83 12.32
CA ASP A 127 10.00 42.71 11.75
C ASP A 127 10.77 41.46 12.24
N PRO A 128 10.72 41.08 13.54
CA PRO A 128 11.35 39.85 14.00
C PRO A 128 10.75 38.60 13.32
N ILE A 129 9.42 38.58 13.16
CA ILE A 129 8.70 37.47 12.54
C ILE A 129 9.02 37.39 11.04
N ILE A 130 9.02 38.53 10.34
CA ILE A 130 9.37 38.62 8.91
C ILE A 130 10.80 38.11 8.68
N ASN A 131 11.75 38.55 9.50
CA ASN A 131 13.15 38.11 9.40
C ASN A 131 13.30 36.61 9.66
N GLU A 132 12.59 36.07 10.66
CA GLU A 132 12.56 34.64 10.95
C GLU A 132 12.02 33.84 9.76
N ILE A 133 10.88 34.25 9.19
CA ILE A 133 10.27 33.56 8.05
C ILE A 133 11.18 33.66 6.81
N ASN A 134 11.79 34.82 6.56
CA ASN A 134 12.67 35.03 5.40
C ASN A 134 13.94 34.17 5.48
N LYS A 135 14.60 34.13 6.64
CA LYS A 135 15.77 33.26 6.87
C LYS A 135 15.45 31.78 6.70
N GLN A 136 14.24 31.36 7.05
CA GLN A 136 13.80 29.98 6.86
C GLN A 136 13.54 29.66 5.38
N GLY A 137 13.00 30.61 4.59
CA GLY A 137 12.85 30.46 3.15
C GLY A 137 14.18 30.30 2.40
N GLU A 138 15.22 31.03 2.82
CA GLU A 138 16.58 30.92 2.26
C GLU A 138 17.26 29.57 2.60
N MET A 139 16.85 28.89 3.67
CA MET A 139 17.33 27.54 4.01
C MET A 139 16.58 26.44 3.25
N GLU A 140 15.29 26.62 2.95
CA GLU A 140 14.49 25.73 2.09
C GLU A 140 15.03 25.70 0.64
N GLU A 141 15.72 26.75 0.18
CA GLU A 141 16.40 26.77 -1.13
C GLU A 141 17.63 25.85 -1.21
N LYS A 142 18.19 25.37 -0.08
CA LYS A 142 19.41 24.53 -0.04
C LYS A 142 19.18 23.02 -0.18
N ASN A 143 18.03 22.57 -0.68
CA ASN A 143 17.79 21.16 -1.03
C ASN A 143 18.48 20.74 -2.33
N GLU A 144 19.77 21.08 -2.44
CA GLU A 144 20.61 20.81 -3.59
C GLU A 144 20.83 19.31 -3.82
N PRO A 145 21.03 18.89 -5.09
CA PRO A 145 21.34 17.51 -5.44
C PRO A 145 22.56 16.97 -4.69
N TYR A 146 22.55 15.68 -4.37
CA TYR A 146 23.70 15.00 -3.77
C TYR A 146 24.91 15.02 -4.74
N GLN A 147 26.02 15.60 -4.27
CA GLN A 147 27.28 15.76 -5.03
C GLN A 147 28.35 14.72 -4.68
N GLY A 148 28.03 13.73 -3.85
CA GLY A 148 28.98 12.69 -3.48
C GLY A 148 29.13 11.62 -4.57
N ASP A 149 30.06 10.70 -4.34
CA ASP A 149 30.32 9.59 -5.25
C ASP A 149 29.10 8.67 -5.41
N SER A 150 28.87 8.21 -6.64
CA SER A 150 27.80 7.30 -7.04
C SER A 150 28.29 5.86 -7.25
N THR A 151 29.60 5.62 -7.35
CA THR A 151 30.15 4.30 -7.65
C THR A 151 30.17 3.41 -6.41
N PHE A 152 29.70 2.17 -6.54
CA PHE A 152 29.95 1.17 -5.51
C PHE A 152 31.38 0.64 -5.70
N GLU A 153 32.19 0.59 -4.65
CA GLU A 153 33.51 -0.04 -4.71
C GLU A 153 33.30 -1.54 -4.93
N GLU A 154 33.55 -2.00 -6.17
CA GLU A 154 33.37 -3.38 -6.61
C GLU A 154 34.71 -4.15 -6.73
N GLU A 155 35.79 -3.64 -6.11
CA GLU A 155 37.14 -4.19 -6.24
C GLU A 155 37.28 -5.58 -5.59
N GLY A 156 37.94 -6.50 -6.30
CA GLY A 156 38.40 -7.80 -5.76
C GLY A 156 37.46 -8.99 -5.91
N LEU A 157 36.45 -8.93 -6.79
CA LEU A 157 35.32 -9.86 -6.78
C LEU A 157 35.03 -10.48 -8.16
N ASP A 158 35.35 -11.78 -8.28
CA ASP A 158 35.10 -12.68 -9.42
C ASP A 158 33.61 -12.67 -9.84
N LYS A 159 33.31 -13.12 -11.07
CA LYS A 159 31.94 -13.11 -11.67
C LYS A 159 30.85 -13.84 -10.85
N GLU A 160 31.20 -14.62 -9.84
CA GLU A 160 30.27 -15.41 -9.01
C GLU A 160 29.94 -14.81 -7.65
N SER A 161 30.48 -13.64 -7.33
CA SER A 161 30.55 -13.14 -5.96
C SER A 161 29.49 -12.08 -5.61
N VAL A 162 29.22 -11.96 -4.31
CA VAL A 162 28.32 -10.99 -3.70
C VAL A 162 29.16 -9.86 -3.11
N CYS A 163 28.80 -8.61 -3.36
CA CYS A 163 29.49 -7.44 -2.82
C CYS A 163 28.69 -6.82 -1.67
N LEU A 164 29.36 -6.43 -0.60
CA LEU A 164 28.78 -5.66 0.50
C LEU A 164 29.33 -4.24 0.45
N ALA A 165 28.45 -3.24 0.42
CA ALA A 165 28.81 -1.84 0.45
C ALA A 165 28.01 -1.11 1.53
N SER A 166 28.48 0.06 1.95
CA SER A 166 27.66 1.03 2.69
C SER A 166 27.31 2.18 1.75
N ALA A 167 26.06 2.63 1.78
CA ALA A 167 25.64 3.78 0.98
C ALA A 167 24.58 4.61 1.70
N CYS A 168 24.73 5.93 1.63
CA CYS A 168 23.64 6.83 1.99
C CYS A 168 22.56 6.88 0.91
N LEU A 169 21.37 7.40 1.25
CA LEU A 169 20.27 7.51 0.29
C LEU A 169 20.65 8.31 -0.96
N GLY A 170 21.43 9.39 -0.82
CA GLY A 170 21.92 10.18 -1.95
C GLY A 170 22.78 9.37 -2.92
N LYS A 171 23.70 8.54 -2.40
CA LYS A 171 24.52 7.63 -3.22
C LYS A 171 23.66 6.58 -3.94
N LEU A 172 22.65 6.03 -3.27
CA LEU A 172 21.68 5.11 -3.88
C LEU A 172 20.87 5.77 -5.01
N PHE A 173 20.38 6.99 -4.80
CA PHE A 173 19.54 7.69 -5.78
C PHE A 173 20.31 8.25 -6.97
N ASN A 174 21.63 8.45 -6.86
CA ASN A 174 22.48 8.76 -8.02
C ASN A 174 22.73 7.55 -8.94
N ASN A 175 22.20 6.36 -8.62
CA ASN A 175 22.25 5.16 -9.45
C ASN A 175 20.91 4.86 -10.12
N LYS A 176 20.93 4.16 -11.26
CA LYS A 176 19.72 3.77 -11.99
C LYS A 176 19.01 2.60 -11.31
N LEU A 177 18.16 2.91 -10.33
CA LEU A 177 17.37 1.90 -9.62
C LEU A 177 16.09 1.54 -10.40
N VAL A 178 15.80 0.24 -10.50
CA VAL A 178 14.57 -0.29 -11.12
C VAL A 178 13.90 -1.30 -10.19
N ILE A 179 12.57 -1.40 -10.21
CA ILE A 179 11.82 -2.43 -9.48
C ILE A 179 11.48 -3.57 -10.46
N PRO A 180 12.03 -4.78 -10.28
CA PRO A 180 11.74 -5.92 -11.15
C PRO A 180 10.30 -6.42 -11.02
N ASP A 181 9.73 -6.97 -12.08
CA ASP A 181 8.34 -7.45 -12.11
C ASP A 181 8.06 -8.61 -11.16
N TYR A 182 9.08 -9.38 -10.76
CA TYR A 182 8.92 -10.44 -9.78
C TYR A 182 8.70 -9.95 -8.35
N GLN A 183 9.06 -8.69 -8.06
CA GLN A 183 8.76 -8.09 -6.77
C GLN A 183 7.25 -8.07 -6.51
N ARG A 184 6.87 -8.08 -5.24
CA ARG A 184 5.47 -7.87 -4.86
C ARG A 184 5.06 -6.43 -5.15
N ASN A 185 3.76 -6.23 -5.35
CA ASN A 185 3.16 -4.91 -5.46
C ASN A 185 3.44 -4.03 -4.22
N TYR A 186 3.48 -2.70 -4.39
CA TYR A 186 3.55 -1.77 -3.25
C TYR A 186 2.30 -1.94 -2.37
N CYS A 187 2.50 -2.18 -1.07
CA CYS A 187 1.46 -2.61 -0.13
C CYS A 187 1.58 -1.98 1.26
N TRP A 188 2.51 -1.05 1.48
CA TRP A 188 2.60 -0.32 2.75
C TRP A 188 1.34 0.51 3.01
N GLN A 189 0.87 0.43 4.24
CA GLN A 189 -0.28 1.18 4.77
C GLN A 189 0.21 2.24 5.76
N ASP A 190 -0.72 3.03 6.29
CA ASP A 190 -0.46 4.18 7.17
C ASP A 190 0.55 3.84 8.26
N LYS A 191 0.35 2.73 8.97
CA LYS A 191 1.25 2.30 10.06
C LYS A 191 2.71 2.24 9.61
N GLN A 192 3.01 1.58 8.49
CA GLN A 192 4.39 1.45 8.03
C GLN A 192 4.98 2.79 7.58
N VAL A 193 4.17 3.67 6.99
CA VAL A 193 4.59 5.02 6.58
C VAL A 193 4.89 5.88 7.82
N TYR A 194 4.03 5.84 8.85
CA TYR A 194 4.25 6.51 10.13
C TYR A 194 5.50 6.00 10.85
N ASP A 195 5.68 4.68 10.93
CA ASP A 195 6.84 4.06 11.59
C ASP A 195 8.14 4.49 10.89
N LEU A 196 8.16 4.51 9.56
CA LEU A 196 9.30 5.05 8.79
C LEU A 196 9.50 6.54 9.09
N TRP A 197 8.45 7.37 8.98
CA TRP A 197 8.55 8.80 9.22
C TRP A 197 9.15 9.12 10.59
N ASN A 198 8.65 8.47 11.65
CA ASN A 198 9.17 8.65 13.00
C ASN A 198 10.63 8.22 13.11
N SER A 199 11.02 7.11 12.46
CA SER A 199 12.42 6.67 12.42
C SER A 199 13.34 7.70 11.75
N LEU A 200 12.88 8.40 10.71
CA LEU A 200 13.67 9.44 10.02
C LEU A 200 13.88 10.68 10.89
N LYS A 201 13.01 10.93 11.87
CA LYS A 201 13.18 12.06 12.79
C LYS A 201 14.34 11.85 13.76
N GLU A 202 14.63 10.58 14.09
CA GLU A 202 15.74 10.18 14.96
C GLU A 202 17.13 10.34 14.30
N ILE A 203 17.21 10.71 13.01
CA ILE A 203 18.49 10.97 12.35
C ILE A 203 19.21 12.12 13.08
N PRO A 204 20.46 11.98 13.53
CA PRO A 204 21.13 13.04 14.28
C PRO A 204 21.28 14.34 13.47
N ASN A 205 21.11 15.48 14.15
CA ASN A 205 21.41 16.80 13.59
C ASN A 205 22.88 17.20 13.76
N ASP A 206 23.66 16.43 14.53
CA ASP A 206 25.10 16.68 14.67
C ASP A 206 25.87 16.39 13.38
N GLY A 207 26.97 17.09 13.12
CA GLY A 207 27.78 16.99 11.90
C GLY A 207 28.21 15.57 11.50
N ASN A 208 28.27 14.65 12.46
CA ASN A 208 29.23 13.54 12.45
C ASN A 208 28.61 12.15 12.51
N SER A 209 27.33 12.02 12.85
CA SER A 209 26.67 10.72 13.06
C SER A 209 25.77 10.35 11.88
N SER A 210 25.88 9.11 11.41
CA SER A 210 24.94 8.51 10.45
C SER A 210 23.83 7.74 11.16
N TYR A 211 22.69 7.57 10.48
CA TYR A 211 21.58 6.76 10.95
C TYR A 211 21.39 5.55 10.04
N HIS A 212 21.46 4.36 10.60
CA HIS A 212 21.41 3.12 9.82
C HIS A 212 19.98 2.58 9.67
N LEU A 213 19.48 2.52 8.43
CA LEU A 213 18.12 2.04 8.10
C LEU A 213 18.13 0.67 7.41
N GLY A 214 18.92 -0.25 7.95
CA GLY A 214 18.94 -1.66 7.57
C GLY A 214 19.54 -1.93 6.19
N THR A 215 19.23 -3.11 5.64
CA THR A 215 19.86 -3.62 4.42
C THR A 215 19.04 -3.30 3.17
N ILE A 216 19.67 -3.10 2.02
CA ILE A 216 19.08 -3.06 0.67
C ILE A 216 19.80 -4.11 -0.16
N ILE A 217 19.06 -4.90 -0.95
CA ILE A 217 19.66 -5.89 -1.85
C ILE A 217 19.41 -5.45 -3.28
N LEU A 218 20.48 -5.33 -4.06
CA LEU A 218 20.47 -4.91 -5.45
C LEU A 218 21.05 -6.02 -6.33
N GLN A 219 20.54 -6.14 -7.54
CA GLN A 219 21.14 -6.94 -8.60
C GLN A 219 21.61 -5.99 -9.70
N LYS A 220 22.91 -6.02 -10.01
CA LYS A 220 23.48 -5.27 -11.13
C LYS A 220 23.17 -6.00 -12.44
N ARG A 221 22.62 -5.28 -13.41
CA ARG A 221 22.32 -5.77 -14.77
C ARG A 221 23.40 -5.29 -15.76
N GLU A 222 23.48 -5.96 -16.91
CA GLU A 222 24.44 -5.67 -18.00
C GLU A 222 24.33 -4.23 -18.53
N ASP A 223 23.13 -3.65 -18.49
CA ASP A 223 22.88 -2.26 -18.91
C ASP A 223 23.30 -1.21 -17.86
N GLY A 224 23.91 -1.65 -16.76
CA GLY A 224 24.35 -0.81 -15.65
C GLY A 224 23.22 -0.36 -14.71
N THR A 225 22.00 -0.90 -14.85
CA THR A 225 20.92 -0.66 -13.90
C THR A 225 21.01 -1.57 -12.69
N TYR A 226 20.46 -1.12 -11.57
CA TYR A 226 20.39 -1.87 -10.33
C TYR A 226 18.93 -2.23 -10.01
N ALA A 227 18.61 -3.51 -10.17
CA ALA A 227 17.33 -4.09 -9.83
C ALA A 227 17.19 -4.24 -8.30
N VAL A 228 16.16 -3.65 -7.71
CA VAL A 228 15.90 -3.72 -6.26
C VAL A 228 15.27 -5.07 -5.90
N ILE A 229 16.02 -5.91 -5.19
CA ILE A 229 15.62 -7.26 -4.74
C ILE A 229 14.96 -7.22 -3.36
N ASP A 230 15.50 -6.42 -2.44
CA ASP A 230 14.89 -6.13 -1.15
C ASP A 230 15.00 -4.64 -0.82
N GLY A 231 14.03 -4.14 -0.07
CA GLY A 231 13.96 -2.72 0.31
C GLY A 231 13.05 -1.88 -0.58
N GLN A 232 12.38 -2.46 -1.58
CA GLN A 232 11.54 -1.70 -2.53
C GLN A 232 10.51 -0.80 -1.83
N GLN A 233 9.83 -1.28 -0.79
CA GLN A 233 8.75 -0.55 -0.14
C GLN A 233 9.32 0.69 0.57
N ARG A 234 10.43 0.51 1.29
CA ARG A 234 11.19 1.59 1.94
C ARG A 234 11.66 2.62 0.93
N LEU A 235 12.32 2.20 -0.15
CA LEU A 235 12.89 3.13 -1.13
C LEU A 235 11.81 3.90 -1.90
N VAL A 236 10.67 3.27 -2.22
CA VAL A 236 9.52 3.96 -2.82
C VAL A 236 8.96 5.00 -1.86
N THR A 237 8.72 4.66 -0.59
CA THR A 237 8.20 5.62 0.40
C THR A 237 9.20 6.75 0.66
N LEU A 238 10.50 6.46 0.75
CA LEU A 238 11.55 7.47 0.88
C LEU A 238 11.58 8.42 -0.32
N SER A 239 11.40 7.90 -1.54
CA SER A 239 11.30 8.70 -2.77
C SER A 239 10.15 9.70 -2.69
N LEU A 240 8.99 9.28 -2.17
CA LEU A 240 7.84 10.17 -1.95
C LEU A 240 8.13 11.22 -0.86
N ILE A 241 8.76 10.81 0.25
CA ILE A 241 9.11 11.70 1.37
C ILE A 241 10.06 12.81 0.92
N VAL A 242 11.21 12.46 0.32
CA VAL A 242 12.21 13.48 -0.05
C VAL A 242 11.69 14.38 -1.16
N ARG A 243 10.82 13.87 -2.05
CA ARG A 243 10.15 14.68 -3.05
C ARG A 243 9.24 15.73 -2.41
N GLN A 244 8.44 15.34 -1.41
CA GLN A 244 7.56 16.26 -0.71
C GLN A 244 8.32 17.25 0.18
N LEU A 245 9.47 16.84 0.72
CA LEU A 245 10.41 17.72 1.42
C LEU A 245 11.21 18.64 0.48
N GLY A 246 10.99 18.58 -0.83
CA GLY A 246 11.56 19.53 -1.81
C GLY A 246 12.96 19.18 -2.32
N TYR A 247 13.38 17.91 -2.26
CA TYR A 247 14.64 17.47 -2.87
C TYR A 247 14.63 17.70 -4.40
N ARG A 248 15.70 18.31 -4.91
CA ARG A 248 15.85 18.68 -6.33
C ARG A 248 16.76 17.76 -7.15
N GLY A 249 17.45 16.82 -6.50
CA GLY A 249 18.28 15.84 -7.19
C GLY A 249 17.48 14.74 -7.88
N ASP A 250 18.19 13.78 -8.47
CA ASP A 250 17.55 12.63 -9.12
C ASP A 250 16.87 11.72 -8.09
N ILE A 251 15.70 11.18 -8.45
CA ILE A 251 14.92 10.26 -7.64
C ILE A 251 14.41 9.14 -8.59
N PRO A 252 15.23 8.11 -8.83
CA PRO A 252 15.02 7.17 -9.94
C PRO A 252 13.66 6.45 -9.88
N LEU A 253 13.23 6.09 -8.67
CA LEU A 253 12.00 5.33 -8.45
C LEU A 253 10.70 6.13 -8.66
N LEU A 254 10.76 7.46 -8.80
CA LEU A 254 9.57 8.25 -9.16
C LEU A 254 9.12 8.01 -10.60
N SER A 255 10.05 7.60 -11.47
CA SER A 255 9.75 7.25 -12.88
C SER A 255 9.17 5.84 -13.04
N GLN A 256 9.22 5.02 -11.98
CA GLN A 256 8.74 3.65 -11.98
C GLN A 256 7.24 3.61 -12.27
N LYS A 257 6.84 2.75 -13.22
CA LYS A 257 5.42 2.50 -13.50
C LYS A 257 4.89 1.42 -12.57
N PHE A 258 3.88 1.77 -11.77
CA PHE A 258 3.12 0.81 -10.97
C PHE A 258 1.84 0.44 -11.71
N LEU A 259 1.84 -0.73 -12.35
CA LEU A 259 0.68 -1.23 -13.11
C LEU A 259 -0.52 -1.49 -12.19
N SER A 260 -0.23 -1.95 -10.97
CA SER A 260 -1.24 -2.34 -9.99
C SER A 260 -2.20 -1.23 -9.59
N GLN A 261 -3.50 -1.49 -9.65
CA GLN A 261 -4.48 -0.53 -9.12
C GLN A 261 -4.35 -0.40 -7.59
N GLN A 262 -4.10 -1.50 -6.89
CA GLN A 262 -3.91 -1.49 -5.44
C GLN A 262 -2.64 -0.73 -5.06
N SER A 263 -1.51 -0.98 -5.74
CA SER A 263 -0.29 -0.19 -5.48
C SER A 263 -0.50 1.28 -5.74
N ARG A 264 -1.18 1.67 -6.82
CA ARG A 264 -1.51 3.08 -7.09
C ARG A 264 -2.33 3.70 -5.97
N LYS A 265 -3.31 2.98 -5.42
CA LYS A 265 -4.09 3.43 -4.24
C LYS A 265 -3.22 3.57 -3.00
N HIS A 266 -2.37 2.58 -2.70
CA HIS A 266 -1.45 2.63 -1.56
C HIS A 266 -0.43 3.76 -1.69
N ILE A 267 0.11 4.01 -2.89
CA ILE A 267 1.03 5.12 -3.18
C ILE A 267 0.31 6.46 -3.03
N ALA A 268 -0.92 6.59 -3.57
CA ALA A 268 -1.71 7.80 -3.42
C ALA A 268 -2.03 8.10 -1.95
N ASN A 269 -2.37 7.07 -1.18
CA ASN A 269 -2.61 7.17 0.25
C ASN A 269 -1.33 7.53 1.02
N ALA A 270 -0.21 6.88 0.72
CA ALA A 270 1.08 7.22 1.31
C ALA A 270 1.47 8.68 1.01
N ARG A 271 1.24 9.16 -0.22
CA ARG A 271 1.47 10.55 -0.60
C ARG A 271 0.61 11.51 0.22
N TYR A 272 -0.70 11.26 0.28
CA TYR A 272 -1.62 12.05 1.10
C TYR A 272 -1.18 12.13 2.57
N LEU A 273 -0.76 11.00 3.12
CA LEU A 273 -0.28 10.94 4.49
C LEU A 273 1.03 11.70 4.70
N ILE A 274 1.99 11.54 3.78
CA ILE A 274 3.27 12.26 3.80
C ILE A 274 3.02 13.77 3.69
N ASP A 275 2.10 14.20 2.82
CA ASP A 275 1.73 15.61 2.68
C ASP A 275 1.26 16.18 4.02
N HIS A 276 0.38 15.47 4.73
CA HIS A 276 -0.09 15.86 6.05
C HIS A 276 1.03 15.87 7.11
N LEU A 277 1.94 14.88 7.08
CA LEU A 277 3.06 14.78 8.03
C LEU A 277 4.04 15.93 7.86
N VAL A 278 4.43 16.24 6.63
CA VAL A 278 5.31 17.36 6.28
C VAL A 278 4.67 18.70 6.65
N GLU A 279 3.35 18.84 6.49
CA GLU A 279 2.65 20.06 6.88
C GLU A 279 2.62 20.29 8.39
N THR A 280 2.49 19.21 9.16
CA THR A 280 2.37 19.24 10.63
C THR A 280 3.73 19.37 11.32
N ASP A 281 4.77 18.75 10.77
CA ASP A 281 6.11 18.63 11.38
C ASP A 281 7.17 19.16 10.41
N ARG A 282 7.33 20.50 10.40
CA ARG A 282 8.21 21.21 9.46
C ARG A 282 9.64 21.31 9.96
N ASP A 283 10.39 20.23 9.82
CA ASP A 283 11.85 20.26 9.95
C ASP A 283 12.51 20.48 8.58
N ILE A 284 13.00 21.70 8.36
CA ILE A 284 13.64 22.14 7.12
C ILE A 284 14.97 21.40 6.86
N SER A 285 15.65 20.93 7.91
CA SER A 285 16.92 20.19 7.79
C SER A 285 16.74 18.71 7.44
N LEU A 286 15.54 18.17 7.67
CA LEU A 286 15.25 16.74 7.58
C LEU A 286 15.58 16.18 6.18
N CYS A 287 15.27 16.91 5.12
CA CYS A 287 15.56 16.49 3.74
C CYS A 287 17.05 16.18 3.54
N GLN A 288 17.92 17.13 3.91
CA GLN A 288 19.37 16.97 3.77
C GLN A 288 19.93 15.91 4.71
N ARG A 289 19.38 15.78 5.93
CA ARG A 289 19.74 14.69 6.85
C ARG A 289 19.41 13.32 6.24
N ILE A 290 18.21 13.16 5.68
CA ILE A 290 17.80 11.92 5.00
C ILE A 290 18.73 11.61 3.83
N ILE A 291 18.98 12.57 2.93
CA ILE A 291 19.79 12.34 1.73
C ILE A 291 21.24 11.98 2.08
N LYS A 292 21.85 12.67 3.05
CA LYS A 292 23.29 12.55 3.32
C LYS A 292 23.66 11.55 4.41
N ARG A 293 22.76 11.30 5.38
CA ARG A 293 23.09 10.56 6.62
C ARG A 293 22.27 9.32 6.86
N LEU A 294 21.21 9.10 6.08
CA LEU A 294 20.48 7.84 6.12
C LEU A 294 21.29 6.78 5.38
N GLU A 295 21.95 5.90 6.13
CA GLU A 295 22.83 4.87 5.61
C GLU A 295 22.16 3.50 5.56
N PHE A 296 22.56 2.72 4.56
CA PHE A 296 22.12 1.35 4.33
C PHE A 296 23.32 0.44 4.14
N THR A 297 23.19 -0.79 4.61
CA THR A 297 24.05 -1.88 4.15
C THR A 297 23.51 -2.34 2.80
N VAL A 298 24.29 -2.22 1.74
CA VAL A 298 23.89 -2.57 0.38
C VAL A 298 24.57 -3.87 -0.03
N LEU A 299 23.78 -4.90 -0.28
CA LEU A 299 24.24 -6.17 -0.85
C LEU A 299 24.03 -6.13 -2.37
N ILE A 300 25.09 -6.28 -3.16
CA ILE A 300 25.02 -6.23 -4.63
C ILE A 300 25.34 -7.60 -5.21
N LEU A 301 24.42 -8.12 -6.02
CA LEU A 301 24.53 -9.37 -6.76
C LEU A 301 24.96 -9.07 -8.20
N LYS A 302 26.02 -9.72 -8.70
CA LYS A 302 26.45 -9.62 -10.12
C LYS A 302 25.65 -10.56 -11.05
N GLU A 303 25.67 -10.21 -12.34
CA GLU A 303 24.76 -10.52 -13.46
C GLU A 303 24.19 -11.94 -13.65
N SER A 304 24.74 -13.00 -13.07
CA SER A 304 24.48 -14.36 -13.59
C SER A 304 23.51 -15.25 -12.79
N LYS A 305 22.92 -14.77 -11.68
CA LYS A 305 22.10 -15.63 -10.81
C LYS A 305 20.78 -14.98 -10.40
N LEU A 306 19.82 -14.92 -11.32
CA LEU A 306 18.42 -14.65 -10.99
C LEU A 306 17.95 -15.53 -9.82
N ASP A 307 18.39 -16.80 -9.79
CA ASP A 307 18.15 -17.74 -8.68
C ASP A 307 18.59 -17.24 -7.31
N LEU A 308 19.75 -16.58 -7.26
CA LEU A 308 20.27 -16.02 -6.02
C LEU A 308 19.45 -14.80 -5.60
N ALA A 309 19.10 -13.92 -6.54
CA ALA A 309 18.21 -12.78 -6.28
C ALA A 309 16.85 -13.25 -5.76
N TYR A 310 16.26 -14.28 -6.38
CA TYR A 310 15.02 -14.88 -5.89
C TYR A 310 15.19 -15.49 -4.51
N THR A 311 16.32 -16.15 -4.22
CA THR A 311 16.63 -16.76 -2.92
C THR A 311 16.70 -15.71 -1.82
N PHE A 312 17.39 -14.59 -2.07
CA PHE A 312 17.42 -13.46 -1.16
C PHE A 312 16.02 -12.88 -0.94
N PHE A 313 15.24 -12.67 -2.01
CA PHE A 313 13.86 -12.20 -1.86
C PHE A 313 13.00 -13.10 -0.95
N SER A 314 13.13 -14.43 -1.07
CA SER A 314 12.36 -15.35 -0.23
C SER A 314 12.76 -15.38 1.24
N ASN A 315 14.02 -15.07 1.56
CA ASN A 315 14.59 -15.28 2.89
C ASN A 315 14.80 -13.98 3.70
N GLU A 316 15.11 -12.86 3.04
CA GLU A 316 15.60 -11.65 3.72
C GLU A 316 14.52 -10.65 4.14
N ASN A 317 13.23 -10.94 3.93
CA ASN A 317 12.12 -10.06 4.34
C ASN A 317 11.97 -10.04 5.89
N SER A 318 12.94 -9.42 6.55
CA SER A 318 13.22 -9.53 7.99
C SER A 318 12.64 -8.37 8.81
N LYS A 319 12.33 -7.22 8.19
CA LYS A 319 11.86 -6.00 8.88
C LYS A 319 10.59 -5.36 8.28
N GLY A 320 10.00 -5.98 7.25
CA GLY A 320 8.83 -5.45 6.52
C GLY A 320 7.54 -6.25 6.72
N VAL A 321 6.53 -5.93 5.90
CA VAL A 321 5.30 -6.75 5.80
C VAL A 321 5.71 -8.15 5.32
N PRO A 322 5.36 -9.25 6.00
CA PRO A 322 5.73 -10.61 5.59
C PRO A 322 5.31 -10.92 4.14
N LEU A 323 6.04 -11.80 3.46
CA LEU A 323 5.63 -12.32 2.15
C LEU A 323 4.48 -13.31 2.33
N SER A 324 3.49 -13.22 1.45
CA SER A 324 2.41 -14.21 1.36
C SER A 324 2.91 -15.51 0.72
N ASP A 325 2.12 -16.58 0.84
CA ASP A 325 2.33 -17.83 0.10
C ASP A 325 2.51 -17.58 -1.41
N TYR A 326 1.73 -16.67 -1.98
CA TYR A 326 1.68 -16.39 -3.41
C TYR A 326 2.85 -15.54 -3.90
N ASP A 327 3.35 -14.63 -3.06
CA ASP A 327 4.58 -13.88 -3.37
C ASP A 327 5.77 -14.84 -3.47
N LEU A 328 5.85 -15.79 -2.52
CA LEU A 328 6.90 -16.80 -2.49
C LEU A 328 6.77 -17.81 -3.62
N LEU A 329 5.56 -18.28 -3.92
CA LEU A 329 5.32 -19.19 -5.05
C LEU A 329 5.69 -18.54 -6.38
N LYS A 330 5.30 -17.29 -6.61
CA LYS A 330 5.69 -16.54 -7.81
C LYS A 330 7.21 -16.50 -7.96
N ALA A 331 7.91 -16.02 -6.94
CA ALA A 331 9.37 -15.92 -6.97
C ALA A 331 10.05 -17.30 -7.07
N HIS A 332 9.49 -18.33 -6.44
CA HIS A 332 9.98 -19.70 -6.52
C HIS A 332 9.90 -20.24 -7.96
N HIS A 333 8.76 -20.06 -8.62
CA HIS A 333 8.53 -20.63 -9.94
C HIS A 333 9.21 -19.85 -11.06
N LEU A 334 9.37 -18.52 -10.93
CA LEU A 334 10.11 -17.72 -11.91
C LEU A 334 11.59 -18.12 -12.04
N ARG A 335 12.20 -18.69 -10.99
CA ARG A 335 13.58 -19.26 -11.02
C ARG A 335 13.78 -20.30 -12.12
N TYR A 336 12.74 -21.06 -12.41
CA TYR A 336 12.79 -22.17 -13.37
C TYR A 336 12.55 -21.72 -14.81
N ILE A 337 12.50 -20.40 -15.07
CA ILE A 337 12.27 -19.83 -16.40
C ILE A 337 13.56 -19.16 -16.87
N SER A 338 14.14 -19.69 -17.93
CA SER A 338 15.42 -19.19 -18.47
C SER A 338 15.27 -17.90 -19.29
N SER A 339 14.10 -17.66 -19.89
CA SER A 339 13.84 -16.47 -20.69
C SER A 339 13.34 -15.32 -19.81
N GLU A 340 14.07 -14.20 -19.80
CA GLU A 340 13.68 -12.99 -19.05
C GLU A 340 12.35 -12.43 -19.53
N GLU A 341 12.14 -12.31 -20.85
CA GLU A 341 10.86 -11.86 -21.43
C GLU A 341 9.68 -12.73 -21.01
N GLN A 342 9.86 -14.06 -20.97
CA GLN A 342 8.82 -14.99 -20.53
C GLN A 342 8.56 -14.84 -19.02
N ALA A 343 9.61 -14.68 -18.22
CA ALA A 343 9.51 -14.48 -16.79
C ALA A 343 8.77 -13.17 -16.46
N GLU A 344 9.09 -12.07 -17.15
CA GLU A 344 8.39 -10.78 -17.04
C GLU A 344 6.92 -10.91 -17.44
N HIS A 345 6.63 -11.56 -18.57
CA HIS A 345 5.26 -11.79 -19.02
C HIS A 345 4.41 -12.55 -17.98
N LEU A 346 4.94 -13.64 -17.42
CA LEU A 346 4.26 -14.46 -16.43
C LEU A 346 4.13 -13.75 -15.08
N ALA A 347 5.16 -13.01 -14.66
CA ALA A 347 5.12 -12.18 -13.47
C ALA A 347 4.03 -11.12 -13.56
N GLY A 348 3.92 -10.43 -14.70
CA GLY A 348 2.88 -9.43 -14.95
C GLY A 348 1.47 -10.03 -14.99
N ARG A 349 1.31 -11.23 -15.58
CA ARG A 349 0.03 -11.96 -15.56
C ARG A 349 -0.37 -12.39 -14.15
N TRP A 350 0.56 -12.92 -13.37
CA TRP A 350 0.36 -13.27 -11.96
C TRP A 350 -0.02 -12.07 -11.10
N ASN A 351 0.67 -10.93 -11.26
CA ASN A 351 0.35 -9.70 -10.55
C ASN A 351 -1.08 -9.24 -10.84
N ARG A 352 -1.53 -9.29 -12.10
CA ARG A 352 -2.92 -8.98 -12.47
C ARG A 352 -3.93 -9.93 -11.82
N MET A 353 -3.62 -11.22 -11.71
CA MET A 353 -4.49 -12.18 -11.04
C MET A 353 -4.59 -11.90 -9.53
N ILE A 354 -3.47 -11.62 -8.85
CA ILE A 354 -3.49 -11.20 -7.45
C ILE A 354 -4.31 -9.91 -7.29
N GLU A 355 -4.19 -8.94 -8.19
CA GLU A 355 -4.90 -7.68 -8.01
C GLU A 355 -6.42 -7.79 -8.16
N ASN A 356 -6.87 -8.52 -9.18
CA ASN A 356 -8.27 -8.56 -9.58
C ASN A 356 -9.03 -9.72 -8.94
N ASP A 357 -8.35 -10.83 -8.69
CA ASP A 357 -8.96 -12.11 -8.37
C ASP A 357 -8.30 -12.79 -7.15
N TYR A 358 -7.57 -12.07 -6.27
CA TYR A 358 -6.94 -12.68 -5.08
C TYR A 358 -7.89 -13.57 -4.25
N PRO A 359 -9.14 -13.15 -3.92
CA PRO A 359 -10.04 -14.01 -3.15
C PRO A 359 -10.36 -15.32 -3.87
N LEU A 360 -10.45 -15.29 -5.20
CA LEU A 360 -10.70 -16.47 -6.02
C LEU A 360 -9.44 -17.34 -6.14
N LEU A 361 -8.26 -16.74 -6.31
CA LEU A 361 -6.98 -17.46 -6.28
C LEU A 361 -6.78 -18.17 -4.94
N GLU A 362 -7.00 -17.45 -3.83
CA GLU A 362 -6.95 -17.98 -2.47
C GLU A 362 -7.95 -19.13 -2.28
N GLN A 363 -9.19 -18.93 -2.70
CA GLN A 363 -10.22 -19.97 -2.64
C GLN A 363 -9.80 -21.21 -3.44
N THR A 364 -9.26 -21.00 -4.65
CA THR A 364 -8.81 -22.10 -5.52
C THR A 364 -7.65 -22.85 -4.88
N ALA A 365 -6.57 -22.17 -4.51
CA ALA A 365 -5.36 -22.79 -4.00
C ALA A 365 -5.56 -23.40 -2.61
N ALA A 366 -6.05 -22.60 -1.66
CA ALA A 366 -6.08 -22.96 -0.24
C ALA A 366 -7.34 -23.73 0.15
N ARG A 367 -8.50 -23.45 -0.48
CA ARG A 367 -9.79 -24.04 -0.07
C ARG A 367 -10.28 -25.17 -0.98
N TYR A 368 -9.77 -25.27 -2.20
CA TYR A 368 -10.10 -26.39 -3.08
C TYR A 368 -8.89 -27.32 -3.28
N LEU A 369 -7.86 -26.84 -3.98
CA LEU A 369 -6.77 -27.68 -4.45
C LEU A 369 -5.95 -28.28 -3.30
N LEU A 370 -5.54 -27.47 -2.31
CA LEU A 370 -4.79 -27.96 -1.15
C LEU A 370 -5.52 -29.10 -0.41
N PRO A 371 -6.79 -28.96 0.02
CA PRO A 371 -7.52 -30.07 0.63
C PRO A 371 -7.62 -31.29 -0.26
N LEU A 372 -8.00 -31.12 -1.54
CA LEU A 372 -8.14 -32.23 -2.49
C LEU A 372 -6.83 -33.01 -2.64
N ARG A 373 -5.70 -32.31 -2.76
CA ARG A 373 -4.35 -32.90 -2.87
C ARG A 373 -3.93 -33.67 -1.62
N LYS A 374 -4.32 -33.17 -0.44
CA LYS A 374 -4.05 -33.82 0.85
C LYS A 374 -4.91 -35.07 1.04
N TRP A 375 -6.19 -34.98 0.69
CA TRP A 375 -7.13 -36.12 0.76
C TRP A 375 -6.79 -37.24 -0.21
N MET A 376 -6.39 -36.92 -1.46
CA MET A 376 -5.90 -37.90 -2.43
C MET A 376 -4.69 -38.70 -1.92
N ARG A 377 -3.94 -38.16 -0.95
CA ARG A 377 -2.74 -38.79 -0.38
C ARG A 377 -2.94 -39.28 1.05
N LYS A 378 -4.17 -39.23 1.58
CA LYS A 378 -4.49 -39.56 2.97
C LYS A 378 -3.66 -38.78 4.00
N GLN A 379 -3.31 -37.53 3.69
CA GLN A 379 -2.47 -36.69 4.54
C GLN A 379 -3.28 -35.71 5.38
N ASN A 380 -3.01 -35.68 6.69
CA ASN A 380 -3.48 -34.62 7.56
C ASN A 380 -2.66 -33.34 7.34
N TYR A 381 -3.30 -32.18 7.54
CA TYR A 381 -2.64 -30.88 7.43
C TYR A 381 -3.34 -29.84 8.32
N ASP A 382 -2.58 -28.81 8.71
CA ASP A 382 -3.11 -27.61 9.36
C ASP A 382 -3.11 -26.44 8.35
N PRO A 383 -4.27 -25.94 7.90
CA PRO A 383 -4.32 -24.81 6.98
C PRO A 383 -3.92 -23.48 7.61
N ASN A 384 -3.84 -23.39 8.94
CA ASN A 384 -3.34 -22.19 9.61
C ASN A 384 -1.81 -22.21 9.73
N ARG A 385 -1.15 -23.33 9.39
CA ARG A 385 0.30 -23.40 9.37
C ARG A 385 0.81 -22.40 8.33
N ARG A 386 1.72 -21.52 8.78
CA ARG A 386 2.40 -20.57 7.92
C ARG A 386 3.04 -21.30 6.73
N LEU A 387 2.87 -20.74 5.54
CA LEU A 387 3.42 -21.24 4.28
C LEU A 387 2.83 -22.57 3.77
N CYS A 388 1.65 -23.00 4.26
CA CYS A 388 1.10 -24.31 3.91
C CYS A 388 0.76 -24.47 2.42
N VAL A 389 0.27 -23.40 1.78
CA VAL A 389 -0.04 -23.39 0.34
C VAL A 389 1.27 -23.40 -0.44
N LYS A 390 2.22 -22.53 -0.08
CA LYS A 390 3.54 -22.48 -0.71
C LYS A 390 4.25 -23.83 -0.66
N ASP A 391 4.20 -24.53 0.47
CA ASP A 391 4.88 -25.83 0.61
C ASP A 391 4.25 -26.93 -0.27
N GLU A 392 2.92 -26.92 -0.45
CA GLU A 392 2.24 -27.91 -1.30
C GLU A 392 2.43 -27.68 -2.80
N PHE A 393 2.54 -26.41 -3.22
CA PHE A 393 2.64 -26.01 -4.63
C PHE A 393 4.05 -25.60 -5.06
N SER A 394 5.07 -25.77 -4.21
CA SER A 394 6.47 -25.67 -4.61
C SER A 394 6.84 -26.77 -5.60
N THR A 395 7.91 -26.54 -6.37
CA THR A 395 8.40 -27.52 -7.34
C THR A 395 8.75 -28.85 -6.67
N ALA A 396 8.42 -29.94 -7.35
CA ALA A 396 8.86 -31.26 -6.95
C ALA A 396 10.32 -31.48 -7.39
N PRO A 397 11.10 -32.27 -6.63
CA PRO A 397 12.44 -32.66 -7.05
C PRO A 397 12.37 -33.43 -8.38
N THR A 398 13.20 -33.05 -9.34
CA THR A 398 13.37 -33.75 -10.61
C THR A 398 14.72 -34.49 -10.65
N LEU A 399 14.75 -35.65 -11.32
CA LEU A 399 16.00 -36.37 -11.57
C LEU A 399 16.58 -35.86 -12.89
N ALA A 400 17.69 -35.12 -12.82
CA ALA A 400 18.28 -34.42 -13.97
C ALA A 400 18.63 -35.33 -15.17
N ALA A 401 18.84 -36.62 -14.93
CA ALA A 401 19.14 -37.60 -15.99
C ALA A 401 17.91 -38.09 -16.76
N LEU A 402 16.69 -37.84 -16.27
CA LEU A 402 15.46 -38.27 -16.92
C LEU A 402 14.79 -37.10 -17.63
N PRO A 403 14.37 -37.25 -18.90
CA PRO A 403 13.59 -36.22 -19.56
C PRO A 403 12.21 -36.08 -18.89
N PRO A 404 11.59 -34.89 -18.96
CA PRO A 404 10.19 -34.76 -18.56
C PRO A 404 9.31 -35.63 -19.48
N PHE A 405 8.40 -36.39 -18.88
CA PHE A 405 7.40 -37.18 -19.60
C PHE A 405 6.09 -36.39 -19.59
N GLY A 406 5.40 -36.32 -20.74
CA GLY A 406 4.28 -35.41 -21.02
C GLY A 406 3.40 -35.04 -19.82
N GLU A 407 3.37 -33.74 -19.53
CA GLU A 407 2.67 -33.15 -18.39
C GLU A 407 1.15 -33.12 -18.63
N SER A 408 0.38 -33.36 -17.57
CA SER A 408 -1.09 -33.22 -17.57
C SER A 408 -1.54 -32.16 -16.55
N PHE A 409 -2.76 -31.64 -16.68
CA PHE A 409 -3.30 -30.68 -15.71
C PHE A 409 -4.24 -31.37 -14.71
N HIS A 410 -3.74 -32.37 -13.98
CA HIS A 410 -4.47 -32.99 -12.88
C HIS A 410 -4.23 -32.25 -11.57
N PHE A 411 -5.28 -32.01 -10.78
CA PHE A 411 -5.16 -31.22 -9.55
C PHE A 411 -4.20 -31.83 -8.52
N TYR A 412 -3.97 -33.14 -8.58
CA TYR A 412 -3.08 -33.90 -7.68
C TYR A 412 -1.67 -34.08 -8.22
N GLU A 413 -1.35 -33.61 -9.42
CA GLU A 413 -0.02 -33.79 -10.00
C GLU A 413 1.06 -33.00 -9.24
N LYS A 414 2.30 -33.47 -9.25
CA LYS A 414 3.41 -32.70 -8.70
C LYS A 414 3.69 -31.49 -9.60
N ILE A 415 4.12 -30.37 -9.00
CA ILE A 415 4.39 -29.16 -9.76
C ILE A 415 5.84 -29.22 -10.27
N GLN A 416 6.05 -29.17 -11.59
CA GLN A 416 7.40 -29.19 -12.16
C GLN A 416 8.17 -27.88 -11.92
N GLY A 417 7.48 -26.75 -12.03
CA GLY A 417 8.08 -25.42 -11.91
C GLY A 417 7.91 -24.58 -13.15
N GLY A 418 8.37 -23.33 -13.07
CA GLY A 418 8.38 -22.43 -14.22
C GLY A 418 6.99 -22.19 -14.77
N THR A 419 6.88 -22.20 -16.10
CA THR A 419 5.62 -21.93 -16.82
C THR A 419 4.48 -22.88 -16.42
N HIS A 420 4.77 -24.15 -16.11
CA HIS A 420 3.76 -25.13 -15.71
C HIS A 420 2.94 -24.65 -14.50
N PHE A 421 3.58 -24.09 -13.48
CA PHE A 421 2.88 -23.59 -12.29
C PHE A 421 1.90 -22.45 -12.61
N PHE A 422 2.34 -21.47 -13.40
CA PHE A 422 1.50 -20.32 -13.75
C PHE A 422 0.28 -20.75 -14.57
N VAL A 423 0.48 -21.65 -15.54
CA VAL A 423 -0.61 -22.20 -16.36
C VAL A 423 -1.55 -23.07 -15.51
N PHE A 424 -0.99 -23.88 -14.61
CA PHE A 424 -1.75 -24.70 -13.67
C PHE A 424 -2.68 -23.83 -12.83
N MET A 425 -2.15 -22.82 -12.14
CA MET A 425 -2.94 -21.94 -11.28
C MET A 425 -4.03 -21.20 -12.06
N ASP A 426 -3.70 -20.62 -13.21
CA ASP A 426 -4.69 -19.94 -14.04
C ASP A 426 -5.82 -20.86 -14.51
N THR A 427 -5.47 -22.09 -14.91
CA THR A 427 -6.45 -23.08 -15.38
C THR A 427 -7.44 -23.43 -14.28
N PHE A 428 -6.93 -23.74 -13.07
CA PHE A 428 -7.80 -24.10 -11.95
C PHE A 428 -8.57 -22.91 -11.40
N THR A 429 -7.99 -21.71 -11.39
CA THR A 429 -8.69 -20.49 -10.97
C THR A 429 -9.81 -20.13 -11.94
N SER A 430 -9.60 -20.30 -13.26
CA SER A 430 -10.66 -20.14 -14.25
C SER A 430 -11.77 -21.18 -14.06
N ARG A 431 -11.43 -22.45 -13.83
CA ARG A 431 -12.43 -23.50 -13.54
C ARG A 431 -13.19 -23.24 -12.24
N ALA A 432 -12.53 -22.78 -11.19
CA ALA A 432 -13.14 -22.38 -9.93
C ALA A 432 -14.13 -21.22 -10.10
N LYS A 433 -13.82 -20.26 -10.99
CA LYS A 433 -14.72 -19.17 -11.34
C LYS A 433 -16.03 -19.69 -11.94
N SER A 434 -15.94 -20.56 -12.94
CA SER A 434 -17.10 -21.18 -13.58
C SER A 434 -17.91 -22.01 -12.58
N PHE A 435 -17.24 -22.85 -11.81
CA PHE A 435 -17.84 -23.66 -10.74
C PHE A 435 -18.61 -22.81 -9.71
N GLY A 436 -18.01 -21.72 -9.22
CA GLY A 436 -18.65 -20.84 -8.24
C GLY A 436 -19.90 -20.13 -8.76
N SER A 437 -20.12 -20.09 -10.08
CA SER A 437 -21.30 -19.49 -10.71
C SER A 437 -22.50 -20.43 -10.78
N LEU A 438 -22.29 -21.74 -10.61
CA LEU A 438 -23.31 -22.77 -10.75
C LEU A 438 -24.38 -22.67 -9.64
N ARG A 439 -25.63 -22.97 -10.00
CA ARG A 439 -26.78 -22.88 -9.07
C ARG A 439 -26.59 -23.76 -7.84
N ALA A 440 -26.15 -25.01 -8.02
CA ALA A 440 -25.91 -25.94 -6.93
C ALA A 440 -24.89 -25.41 -5.90
N VAL A 441 -23.81 -24.78 -6.38
CA VAL A 441 -22.75 -24.20 -5.53
C VAL A 441 -23.26 -22.96 -4.79
N LYS A 442 -23.99 -22.07 -5.48
CA LYS A 442 -24.62 -20.90 -4.86
C LYS A 442 -25.64 -21.30 -3.79
N ALA A 443 -26.43 -22.35 -4.05
CA ALA A 443 -27.39 -22.90 -3.10
C ALA A 443 -26.69 -23.46 -1.86
N LEU A 444 -25.64 -24.27 -2.04
CA LEU A 444 -24.83 -24.82 -0.93
C LEU A 444 -24.30 -23.71 -0.01
N ARG A 445 -23.65 -22.69 -0.60
CA ARG A 445 -23.10 -21.55 0.15
C ARG A 445 -24.19 -20.80 0.92
N ARG A 446 -25.35 -20.57 0.30
CA ARG A 446 -26.45 -19.82 0.94
C ARG A 446 -27.07 -20.60 2.11
N GLN A 447 -27.36 -21.88 1.93
CA GLN A 447 -28.11 -22.67 2.92
C GLN A 447 -27.27 -23.04 4.14
N LEU A 448 -25.96 -23.28 3.95
CA LEU A 448 -25.07 -23.73 5.03
C LEU A 448 -24.19 -22.62 5.63
N GLN A 449 -24.44 -21.34 5.35
CA GLN A 449 -23.60 -20.26 5.88
C GLN A 449 -23.73 -20.05 7.41
N ALA A 450 -24.88 -20.41 7.98
CA ALA A 450 -25.21 -20.11 9.37
C ALA A 450 -24.54 -21.06 10.38
N GLU A 451 -24.45 -20.61 11.64
CA GLU A 451 -23.91 -21.38 12.76
C GLU A 451 -22.51 -21.95 12.48
N SER A 452 -22.31 -23.25 12.74
CA SER A 452 -21.07 -23.98 12.43
C SER A 452 -21.17 -24.80 11.14
N HIS A 453 -22.26 -24.63 10.38
CA HIS A 453 -22.55 -25.43 9.19
C HIS A 453 -21.61 -25.08 8.03
N TRP A 454 -21.13 -23.83 7.98
CA TRP A 454 -20.20 -23.36 6.95
C TRP A 454 -18.91 -24.19 6.91
N LYS A 455 -18.48 -24.75 8.05
CA LYS A 455 -17.31 -25.64 8.13
C LYS A 455 -17.49 -26.93 7.32
N PHE A 456 -18.73 -27.44 7.27
CA PHE A 456 -19.08 -28.59 6.43
C PHE A 456 -19.26 -28.17 4.97
N ALA A 457 -19.84 -26.99 4.73
CA ALA A 457 -19.98 -26.43 3.40
C ALA A 457 -18.63 -26.31 2.69
N GLU A 458 -17.58 -25.82 3.37
CA GLU A 458 -16.23 -25.72 2.80
C GLU A 458 -15.70 -27.07 2.32
N VAL A 459 -15.90 -28.13 3.10
CA VAL A 459 -15.43 -29.48 2.77
C VAL A 459 -16.25 -30.11 1.64
N ILE A 460 -17.57 -29.98 1.70
CA ILE A 460 -18.49 -30.47 0.66
C ILE A 460 -18.18 -29.76 -0.66
N GLU A 461 -18.00 -28.44 -0.63
CA GLU A 461 -17.72 -27.63 -1.81
C GLU A 461 -16.37 -28.01 -2.45
N ALA A 462 -15.33 -28.28 -1.64
CA ALA A 462 -14.04 -28.73 -2.15
C ALA A 462 -14.14 -30.10 -2.85
N LEU A 463 -14.81 -31.08 -2.24
CA LEU A 463 -15.04 -32.39 -2.86
C LEU A 463 -15.90 -32.29 -4.12
N LEU A 464 -16.93 -31.45 -4.10
CA LEU A 464 -17.77 -31.19 -5.27
C LEU A 464 -16.99 -30.51 -6.39
N PHE A 465 -16.03 -29.64 -6.06
CA PHE A 465 -15.10 -29.09 -7.05
C PHE A 465 -14.24 -30.20 -7.67
N GLY A 466 -13.74 -31.16 -6.87
CA GLY A 466 -13.05 -32.35 -7.37
C GLY A 466 -13.90 -33.14 -8.37
N TYR A 467 -15.19 -33.33 -8.08
CA TYR A 467 -16.15 -33.96 -9.00
C TYR A 467 -16.29 -33.14 -10.29
N TYR A 468 -16.51 -31.82 -10.17
CA TYR A 468 -16.64 -30.91 -11.30
C TYR A 468 -15.40 -30.90 -12.21
N LEU A 469 -14.20 -30.98 -11.64
CA LEU A 469 -12.96 -31.03 -12.42
C LEU A 469 -12.90 -32.23 -13.35
N LYS A 470 -13.48 -33.37 -12.95
CA LYS A 470 -13.48 -34.62 -13.70
C LYS A 470 -14.68 -34.76 -14.64
N PHE A 471 -15.88 -34.51 -14.12
CA PHE A 471 -17.14 -34.81 -14.83
C PHE A 471 -17.90 -33.56 -15.30
N GLY A 472 -17.42 -32.36 -14.98
CA GLY A 472 -18.12 -31.11 -15.28
C GLY A 472 -19.44 -31.00 -14.51
N GLU A 473 -20.50 -30.57 -15.20
CA GLU A 473 -21.82 -30.34 -14.61
C GLU A 473 -22.74 -31.58 -14.65
N GLN A 474 -22.28 -32.68 -15.25
CA GLN A 474 -23.08 -33.90 -15.39
C GLN A 474 -23.48 -34.43 -14.01
N TYR A 475 -24.79 -34.54 -13.76
CA TYR A 475 -25.35 -35.02 -12.49
C TYR A 475 -24.80 -34.30 -11.24
N LEU A 476 -24.46 -33.01 -11.37
CA LEU A 476 -23.87 -32.23 -10.28
C LEU A 476 -24.80 -32.11 -9.05
N PRO A 477 -26.13 -31.93 -9.18
CA PRO A 477 -27.04 -31.97 -8.02
C PRO A 477 -27.03 -33.31 -7.28
N GLU A 478 -27.01 -34.43 -8.01
CA GLU A 478 -26.90 -35.79 -7.45
C GLU A 478 -25.57 -35.99 -6.74
N ALA A 479 -24.47 -35.49 -7.32
CA ALA A 479 -23.15 -35.54 -6.70
C ALA A 479 -23.13 -34.70 -5.41
N LEU A 480 -23.72 -33.50 -5.43
CA LEU A 480 -23.87 -32.66 -4.24
C LEU A 480 -24.67 -33.38 -3.15
N TYR A 481 -25.80 -34.01 -3.50
CA TYR A 481 -26.60 -34.79 -2.55
C TYR A 481 -25.78 -35.92 -1.92
N SER A 482 -25.08 -36.70 -2.74
CA SER A 482 -24.30 -37.86 -2.30
C SER A 482 -23.13 -37.45 -1.40
N ILE A 483 -22.34 -36.46 -1.82
CA ILE A 483 -21.20 -35.93 -1.06
C ILE A 483 -21.66 -35.30 0.25
N ALA A 484 -22.69 -34.44 0.20
CA ALA A 484 -23.19 -33.75 1.38
C ALA A 484 -23.75 -34.73 2.42
N SER A 485 -24.53 -35.71 1.98
CA SER A 485 -25.10 -36.75 2.84
C SER A 485 -24.02 -37.64 3.46
N ASN A 486 -22.97 -37.97 2.70
CA ASN A 486 -21.84 -38.75 3.22
C ASN A 486 -21.09 -37.98 4.32
N ILE A 487 -20.75 -36.70 4.07
CA ILE A 487 -20.03 -35.85 5.03
C ILE A 487 -20.90 -35.52 6.26
N ALA A 488 -22.21 -35.41 6.10
CA ALA A 488 -23.17 -35.15 7.18
C ALA A 488 -23.16 -36.22 8.27
N GLN A 489 -22.77 -37.47 7.96
CA GLN A 489 -22.69 -38.56 8.94
C GLN A 489 -21.82 -38.19 10.15
N SER A 490 -20.69 -37.51 9.92
CA SER A 490 -19.78 -37.05 10.98
C SER A 490 -20.41 -35.96 11.86
N ARG A 491 -21.31 -35.14 11.30
CA ARG A 491 -22.09 -34.16 12.04
C ARG A 491 -23.08 -34.84 12.98
N TYR A 492 -23.74 -35.91 12.52
CA TYR A 492 -24.74 -36.62 13.30
C TYR A 492 -24.13 -37.42 14.44
N ALA A 493 -22.91 -37.93 14.26
CA ALA A 493 -22.19 -38.70 15.26
C ALA A 493 -21.56 -37.86 16.39
N THR A 494 -21.39 -36.53 16.21
CA THR A 494 -20.59 -35.70 17.14
C THR A 494 -21.36 -34.51 17.69
N LYS A 495 -21.17 -34.19 18.98
CA LYS A 495 -21.80 -33.00 19.61
C LYS A 495 -21.18 -31.68 19.14
N ARG A 496 -19.86 -31.65 18.90
CA ARG A 496 -19.09 -30.44 18.53
C ARG A 496 -18.56 -30.52 17.09
N ALA A 497 -18.78 -29.45 16.32
CA ALA A 497 -18.25 -29.28 14.96
C ALA A 497 -16.82 -28.71 14.97
N LEU A 498 -15.84 -29.56 15.28
CA LEU A 498 -14.41 -29.21 15.26
C LEU A 498 -13.87 -29.31 13.83
N THR A 499 -13.29 -28.22 13.30
CA THR A 499 -12.90 -28.12 11.88
C THR A 499 -11.91 -29.21 11.45
N TYR A 500 -10.92 -29.55 12.28
CA TYR A 500 -9.95 -30.60 11.94
C TYR A 500 -10.61 -31.99 11.84
N LYS A 501 -11.60 -32.30 12.70
CA LYS A 501 -12.33 -33.58 12.64
C LYS A 501 -13.20 -33.69 11.39
N ILE A 502 -13.78 -32.59 10.93
CA ILE A 502 -14.56 -32.56 9.69
C ILE A 502 -13.65 -32.84 8.49
N ARG A 503 -12.47 -32.20 8.43
CA ARG A 503 -11.48 -32.47 7.39
C ARG A 503 -10.93 -33.88 7.44
N GLN A 504 -10.72 -34.43 8.64
CA GLN A 504 -10.34 -35.83 8.82
C GLN A 504 -11.43 -36.76 8.31
N SER A 505 -12.71 -36.48 8.59
CA SER A 505 -13.82 -37.26 8.05
C SER A 505 -13.87 -37.26 6.52
N ALA A 506 -13.51 -36.16 5.86
CA ALA A 506 -13.42 -36.10 4.40
C ALA A 506 -12.18 -36.83 3.84
N ASN A 507 -11.09 -36.85 4.60
CA ASN A 507 -9.92 -37.66 4.28
C ASN A 507 -10.25 -39.16 4.37
N ASP A 508 -10.98 -39.55 5.41
CA ASP A 508 -11.32 -40.94 5.71
C ASP A 508 -12.45 -41.46 4.82
N SER A 509 -13.31 -40.58 4.27
CA SER A 509 -14.44 -40.97 3.42
C SER A 509 -14.06 -41.43 2.01
N GLU A 510 -12.82 -41.17 1.56
CA GLU A 510 -12.29 -41.60 0.25
C GLU A 510 -13.04 -41.05 -0.96
N ILE A 511 -13.96 -40.11 -0.77
CA ILE A 511 -14.80 -39.55 -1.84
C ILE A 511 -13.97 -39.07 -3.02
N ILE A 512 -12.86 -38.37 -2.77
CA ILE A 512 -12.01 -37.88 -3.86
C ILE A 512 -11.31 -39.00 -4.63
N MET A 513 -10.96 -40.11 -3.97
CA MET A 513 -10.42 -41.30 -4.63
C MET A 513 -11.50 -42.01 -5.45
N MET A 514 -12.73 -42.12 -4.93
CA MET A 514 -13.88 -42.64 -5.70
C MET A 514 -14.10 -41.81 -6.96
N ILE A 515 -14.06 -40.47 -6.84
CA ILE A 515 -14.15 -39.57 -7.99
C ILE A 515 -13.03 -39.90 -8.99
N ASP A 516 -11.77 -39.96 -8.55
CA ASP A 516 -10.62 -40.18 -9.44
C ASP A 516 -10.62 -41.57 -10.11
N GLN A 517 -11.16 -42.60 -9.46
CA GLN A 517 -11.23 -43.96 -10.01
C GLN A 517 -12.46 -44.21 -10.88
N ALA A 518 -13.56 -43.50 -10.66
CA ALA A 518 -14.81 -43.71 -11.40
C ALA A 518 -14.66 -43.36 -12.89
N SER A 519 -15.06 -44.25 -13.79
CA SER A 519 -15.04 -44.00 -15.24
C SER A 519 -16.18 -43.09 -15.71
N SER A 520 -17.25 -42.95 -14.91
CA SER A 520 -18.41 -42.10 -15.20
C SER A 520 -19.09 -41.61 -13.91
N PRO A 521 -19.95 -40.58 -14.00
CA PRO A 521 -20.81 -40.14 -12.89
C PRO A 521 -21.56 -41.29 -12.20
N THR A 522 -22.10 -42.23 -12.98
CA THR A 522 -22.94 -43.33 -12.47
C THR A 522 -22.20 -44.21 -11.46
N PHE A 523 -20.95 -44.58 -11.77
CA PHE A 523 -20.14 -45.41 -10.86
C PHE A 523 -19.85 -44.69 -9.55
N PHE A 524 -19.47 -43.41 -9.64
CA PHE A 524 -19.24 -42.58 -8.45
C PHE A 524 -20.49 -42.46 -7.58
N LEU A 525 -21.64 -42.12 -8.18
CA LEU A 525 -22.88 -41.90 -7.45
C LEU A 525 -23.34 -43.19 -6.74
N ALA A 526 -23.30 -44.33 -7.42
CA ALA A 526 -23.67 -45.61 -6.84
C ALA A 526 -22.80 -45.96 -5.63
N GLU A 527 -21.48 -45.84 -5.76
CA GLU A 527 -20.54 -46.13 -4.67
C GLU A 527 -20.69 -45.15 -3.50
N CYS A 528 -20.78 -43.85 -3.78
CA CYS A 528 -20.87 -42.82 -2.76
C CYS A 528 -22.16 -42.96 -1.92
N LEU A 529 -23.29 -43.31 -2.55
CA LEU A 529 -24.57 -43.55 -1.89
C LEU A 529 -24.55 -44.79 -0.97
N LEU A 530 -23.88 -45.87 -1.38
CA LEU A 530 -23.74 -47.08 -0.56
C LEU A 530 -22.96 -46.84 0.74
N ASN A 531 -22.07 -45.83 0.74
CA ASN A 531 -21.29 -45.45 1.91
C ASN A 531 -22.04 -44.60 2.94
N ILE A 532 -23.31 -44.27 2.69
CA ILE A 532 -24.17 -43.53 3.64
C ILE A 532 -24.88 -44.51 4.56
N LYS A 533 -24.42 -44.60 5.80
CA LYS A 533 -24.94 -45.50 6.85
C LYS A 533 -25.87 -44.78 7.83
N ASN A 534 -25.56 -43.52 8.13
CA ASN A 534 -26.29 -42.74 9.14
C ASN A 534 -27.10 -41.61 8.51
N TRP A 535 -28.42 -41.78 8.49
CA TRP A 535 -29.37 -40.80 7.98
C TRP A 535 -29.87 -39.87 9.08
N GLY A 536 -30.14 -38.61 8.75
CA GLY A 536 -30.57 -37.60 9.73
C GLY A 536 -32.03 -37.72 10.20
N GLN A 537 -32.80 -38.63 9.60
CA GLN A 537 -34.23 -38.83 9.89
C GLN A 537 -34.49 -39.21 11.37
N ASN A 538 -33.60 -40.02 11.96
CA ASN A 538 -33.74 -40.50 13.34
C ASN A 538 -33.18 -39.53 14.39
N LEU A 539 -32.79 -38.31 14.01
CA LEU A 539 -32.30 -37.31 14.95
C LEU A 539 -33.44 -36.75 15.81
N GLU A 540 -33.41 -37.05 17.10
CA GLU A 540 -34.37 -36.53 18.08
C GLU A 540 -34.00 -35.11 18.58
N GLY A 541 -35.03 -34.32 18.92
CA GLY A 541 -34.88 -32.99 19.52
C GLY A 541 -34.54 -31.85 18.57
N ARG A 542 -34.31 -30.64 19.11
CA ARG A 542 -34.01 -29.39 18.37
C ARG A 542 -32.53 -29.00 18.35
N GLY A 543 -31.66 -30.01 18.48
CA GLY A 543 -30.21 -29.82 18.56
C GLY A 543 -29.58 -29.31 17.26
N ILE A 544 -28.32 -28.87 17.36
CA ILE A 544 -27.56 -28.32 16.23
C ILE A 544 -27.28 -29.35 15.11
N ALA A 545 -27.41 -30.66 15.38
CA ALA A 545 -27.35 -31.70 14.34
C ALA A 545 -28.65 -31.77 13.53
N ARG A 546 -29.81 -31.64 14.20
CA ARG A 546 -31.12 -31.56 13.55
C ARG A 546 -31.23 -30.33 12.66
N ARG A 547 -30.81 -29.16 13.17
CA ARG A 547 -30.81 -27.92 12.36
C ARG A 547 -29.91 -28.01 11.13
N PHE A 548 -28.76 -28.69 11.23
CA PHE A 548 -27.91 -28.95 10.07
C PHE A 548 -28.61 -29.84 9.04
N HIS A 549 -29.27 -30.92 9.48
CA HIS A 549 -30.07 -31.78 8.61
C HIS A 549 -31.21 -30.98 7.93
N ASP A 550 -31.93 -30.15 8.68
CA ASP A 550 -33.01 -29.33 8.14
C ASP A 550 -32.50 -28.34 7.06
N GLN A 551 -31.26 -27.80 7.21
CA GLN A 551 -30.64 -26.96 6.18
C GLN A 551 -30.23 -27.74 4.93
N LEU A 552 -29.73 -28.98 5.07
CA LEU A 552 -29.49 -29.85 3.92
C LEU A 552 -30.79 -30.18 3.18
N GLN A 553 -31.89 -30.42 3.89
CA GLN A 553 -33.18 -30.66 3.26
C GLN A 553 -33.71 -29.43 2.53
N ARG A 554 -33.47 -28.22 3.06
CA ARG A 554 -33.79 -26.96 2.35
C ARG A 554 -32.95 -26.80 1.08
N LEU A 555 -31.66 -27.13 1.14
CA LEU A 555 -30.76 -27.15 -0.02
C LEU A 555 -31.29 -28.08 -1.11
N PHE A 556 -31.63 -29.33 -0.77
CA PHE A 556 -32.11 -30.29 -1.77
C PHE A 556 -33.49 -29.93 -2.32
N ARG A 557 -34.39 -29.40 -1.49
CA ARG A 557 -35.69 -28.88 -1.95
C ARG A 557 -35.55 -27.70 -2.91
N GLU A 558 -34.59 -26.81 -2.67
CA GLU A 558 -34.30 -25.70 -3.58
C GLU A 558 -33.86 -26.18 -4.97
N LEU A 559 -33.13 -27.29 -5.02
CA LEU A 559 -32.61 -27.90 -6.24
C LEU A 559 -33.52 -29.00 -6.79
N LYS A 560 -34.75 -29.16 -6.27
CA LYS A 560 -35.62 -30.32 -6.57
C LYS A 560 -35.82 -30.59 -8.07
N ASN A 561 -35.93 -29.53 -8.87
CA ASN A 561 -36.15 -29.64 -10.32
C ASN A 561 -34.87 -29.91 -11.12
N ASP A 562 -33.71 -29.85 -10.48
CA ASP A 562 -32.41 -30.08 -11.10
C ASP A 562 -31.96 -31.54 -10.95
N PHE A 563 -32.63 -32.34 -10.10
CA PHE A 563 -32.40 -33.76 -9.96
C PHE A 563 -33.09 -34.57 -11.06
N THR A 564 -32.40 -35.60 -11.53
CA THR A 564 -32.84 -36.48 -12.61
C THR A 564 -32.86 -37.95 -12.22
N GLU A 565 -32.12 -38.37 -11.18
CA GLU A 565 -32.05 -39.76 -10.74
C GLU A 565 -33.21 -40.12 -9.78
N PRO A 566 -34.08 -41.11 -10.13
CA PRO A 566 -35.29 -41.41 -9.37
C PRO A 566 -35.07 -41.86 -7.91
N THR A 567 -33.99 -42.59 -7.63
CA THR A 567 -33.68 -43.10 -6.27
C THR A 567 -33.36 -41.96 -5.32
N ILE A 568 -32.57 -40.99 -5.75
CA ILE A 568 -32.24 -39.77 -5.01
C ILE A 568 -33.49 -38.91 -4.84
N ILE A 569 -34.29 -38.74 -5.90
CA ILE A 569 -35.57 -37.99 -5.82
C ILE A 569 -36.51 -38.63 -4.79
N ALA A 570 -36.63 -39.96 -4.78
CA ALA A 570 -37.42 -40.68 -3.80
C ALA A 570 -36.88 -40.44 -2.38
N LYS A 571 -35.57 -40.58 -2.16
CA LYS A 571 -34.94 -40.30 -0.86
C LYS A 571 -35.21 -38.88 -0.38
N ILE A 572 -35.06 -37.86 -1.22
CA ILE A 572 -35.34 -36.45 -0.89
C ILE A 572 -36.82 -36.23 -0.53
N ASN A 573 -37.74 -36.95 -1.18
CA ASN A 573 -39.18 -36.83 -0.87
C ASN A 573 -39.58 -37.58 0.42
N HIS A 574 -38.80 -38.59 0.84
CA HIS A 574 -39.03 -39.36 2.06
C HIS A 574 -38.31 -38.77 3.30
N GLU A 575 -37.32 -37.90 3.10
CA GLU A 575 -36.64 -37.09 4.14
C GLU A 575 -37.31 -35.74 4.39
#